data_AF-A0A1Q3RL96-F1
#
_entry.id   AF-A0A1Q3RL96-F1
#
_cell.length_a   1.000
_cell.length_b   1.000
_cell.length_c   1.000
_cell.angle_alpha   90.00
_cell.angle_beta   90.00
_cell.angle_gamma   90.00
#
_symmetry.space_group_name_H-M   'P 1'
#
loop_
_entity.id
_entity.type
_entity.pdbx_description
1 polymer ?
#
loop_
_entity_poly.entity_id
_entity_poly.type
_entity_poly.pdbx_seq_one_letter_code
_entity_poly.pdbx_strand_id
1 'polypeptide(L)'
;MQLNQLKYDLLPNNLSYFWNDTWNEIYFSSDRISEAQIENISFLFQPNYNYEQSYAVNPLNGFFASYYDDVKDIDLGAFLRYSPLGVVPEELPEIKTLSKHPNWPFEGEDNLSNLPVLIHKFKRELVQNFFSAYKGINLDELSETDFHFLIYLESIDAYYNFTSDFGPASFRCASIFVEGNTIRLYGQRKVDPVLTIVKENNHYYIQSYNVN
;
A
#
# COMPACT_ATOMS: atom_id res chain seq x y z
N MET A 1 -5.61 24.33 7.35
CA MET A 1 -5.47 23.21 8.32
C MET A 1 -3.99 22.82 8.31
N GLN A 2 -3.31 22.72 9.45
CA GLN A 2 -1.86 22.52 9.47
C GLN A 2 -1.51 21.05 9.24
N LEU A 3 -0.48 20.79 8.42
CA LEU A 3 0.16 19.48 8.17
C LEU A 3 0.51 18.70 9.46
N ASN A 4 0.50 19.35 10.62
CA ASN A 4 0.73 18.76 11.93
C ASN A 4 -0.42 17.86 12.43
N GLN A 5 -1.64 17.99 11.89
CA GLN A 5 -2.78 17.13 12.23
C GLN A 5 -2.86 15.84 11.40
N LEU A 6 -2.18 15.77 10.25
CA LEU A 6 -2.05 14.57 9.41
C LEU A 6 -1.47 13.36 10.17
N LYS A 7 -0.78 13.61 11.29
CA LYS A 7 0.06 12.67 12.05
C LYS A 7 -0.73 11.66 12.90
N TYR A 8 -1.97 11.97 13.28
CA TYR A 8 -2.82 11.06 14.09
C TYR A 8 -3.72 10.15 13.23
N ASP A 9 -3.68 10.36 11.92
CA ASP A 9 -4.77 10.06 10.99
C ASP A 9 -4.39 9.02 9.92
N LEU A 10 -3.19 8.44 10.05
CA LEU A 10 -2.57 7.54 9.06
C LEU A 10 -3.03 6.07 9.16
N LEU A 11 -3.99 5.79 10.05
CA LEU A 11 -4.83 4.59 9.95
C LEU A 11 -5.83 4.79 8.79
N PRO A 12 -6.38 3.72 8.18
CA PRO A 12 -7.23 3.79 6.97
C PRO A 12 -8.41 4.79 6.99
N ASN A 13 -8.74 5.39 8.14
CA ASN A 13 -9.87 6.29 8.30
C ASN A 13 -9.63 7.75 7.92
N ASN A 14 -8.39 8.28 7.84
CA ASN A 14 -8.19 9.71 7.56
C ASN A 14 -7.16 10.05 6.47
N LEU A 15 -6.32 9.12 6.01
CA LEU A 15 -5.52 9.38 4.80
C LEU A 15 -6.43 9.61 3.58
N SER A 16 -7.58 8.93 3.48
CA SER A 16 -8.57 9.17 2.43
C SER A 16 -9.18 10.58 2.50
N TYR A 17 -9.34 11.12 3.71
CA TYR A 17 -9.85 12.48 3.94
C TYR A 17 -8.92 13.54 3.33
N PHE A 18 -7.62 13.44 3.59
CA PHE A 18 -6.63 14.39 3.05
C PHE A 18 -6.12 14.06 1.66
N TRP A 19 -6.33 12.83 1.16
CA TRP A 19 -5.82 12.37 -0.12
C TRP A 19 -6.30 13.27 -1.25
N ASN A 20 -7.61 13.44 -1.39
CA ASN A 20 -8.17 14.24 -2.46
C ASN A 20 -7.80 15.72 -2.31
N ASP A 21 -7.80 16.26 -1.09
CA ASP A 21 -7.38 17.65 -0.84
C ASP A 21 -5.93 17.90 -1.21
N THR A 22 -5.03 16.97 -0.89
CA THR A 22 -3.60 17.05 -1.19
C THR A 22 -3.38 17.10 -2.70
N TRP A 23 -3.97 16.17 -3.45
CA TRP A 23 -3.83 16.16 -4.90
C TRP A 23 -4.55 17.30 -5.58
N ASN A 24 -5.63 17.79 -5.00
CA ASN A 24 -6.33 18.98 -5.48
C ASN A 24 -5.47 20.24 -5.33
N GLU A 25 -4.75 20.39 -4.22
CA GLU A 25 -3.77 21.49 -4.05
C GLU A 25 -2.65 21.41 -5.09
N ILE A 26 -2.07 20.22 -5.29
CA ILE A 26 -1.03 20.00 -6.31
C ILE A 26 -1.56 20.29 -7.72
N TYR A 27 -2.76 19.80 -8.05
CA TYR A 27 -3.39 19.99 -9.34
C TYR A 27 -3.59 21.48 -9.67
N PHE A 28 -4.07 22.28 -8.71
CA PHE A 28 -4.27 23.72 -8.90
C PHE A 28 -2.98 24.55 -8.81
N SER A 29 -1.92 23.97 -8.25
CA SER A 29 -0.59 24.58 -8.17
C SER A 29 0.31 24.22 -9.36
N SER A 30 -0.24 23.62 -10.43
CA SER A 30 0.49 23.00 -11.56
C SER A 30 1.64 23.85 -12.11
N ASP A 31 1.45 25.16 -12.21
CA ASP A 31 2.42 26.07 -12.82
C ASP A 31 3.55 26.49 -11.86
N ARG A 32 3.40 26.19 -10.56
CA ARG A 32 4.29 26.62 -9.47
C ARG A 32 4.29 25.63 -8.30
N ILE A 33 4.76 24.42 -8.56
CA ILE A 33 4.99 23.44 -7.48
C ILE A 33 6.26 23.83 -6.73
N SER A 34 6.11 24.11 -5.44
CA SER A 34 7.21 24.54 -4.56
C SER A 34 8.03 23.35 -4.02
N GLU A 35 9.27 23.60 -3.61
CA GLU A 35 10.10 22.62 -2.91
C GLU A 35 9.42 22.10 -1.64
N ALA A 36 8.76 22.98 -0.88
CA ALA A 36 8.00 22.59 0.30
C ALA A 36 6.85 21.62 -0.01
N GLN A 37 6.16 21.78 -1.15
CA GLN A 37 5.15 20.81 -1.59
C GLN A 37 5.79 19.46 -1.94
N ILE A 38 6.94 19.45 -2.62
CA ILE A 38 7.68 18.22 -2.95
C ILE A 38 8.15 17.51 -1.67
N GLU A 39 8.61 18.25 -0.66
CA GLU A 39 9.00 17.71 0.64
C GLU A 39 7.81 17.12 1.40
N ASN A 40 6.66 17.80 1.42
CA ASN A 40 5.44 17.29 2.05
C ASN A 40 4.95 16.00 1.38
N ILE A 41 4.96 15.95 0.05
CA ILE A 41 4.61 14.74 -0.71
C ILE A 41 5.62 13.62 -0.45
N SER A 42 6.91 13.93 -0.39
CA SER A 42 7.94 12.95 -0.02
C SER A 42 7.74 12.40 1.39
N PHE A 43 7.31 13.25 2.33
CA PHE A 43 6.97 12.83 3.68
C PHE A 43 5.73 11.92 3.70
N LEU A 44 4.69 12.22 2.91
CA LEU A 44 3.48 11.38 2.78
C LEU A 44 3.78 9.94 2.31
N PHE A 45 4.88 9.73 1.58
CA PHE A 45 5.29 8.42 1.05
C PHE A 45 6.45 7.77 1.80
N GLN A 46 6.80 8.28 2.97
CA GLN A 46 7.72 7.58 3.86
C GLN A 46 7.16 6.21 4.24
N PRO A 47 8.02 5.18 4.35
CA PRO A 47 7.57 3.81 4.61
C PRO A 47 6.97 3.63 6.01
N ASN A 48 7.38 4.48 6.95
CA ASN A 48 6.95 4.47 8.33
C ASN A 48 7.20 5.84 8.95
N TYR A 49 6.56 6.06 10.09
CA TYR A 49 6.61 7.28 10.86
C TYR A 49 6.96 6.96 12.31
N ASN A 50 7.82 7.80 12.89
CA ASN A 50 8.05 7.84 14.33
C ASN A 50 7.34 9.08 14.87
N TYR A 51 6.35 8.89 15.74
CA TYR A 51 5.63 10.00 16.36
C TYR A 51 5.38 9.72 17.84
N GLU A 52 5.79 10.65 18.71
CA GLU A 52 5.57 10.55 20.17
C GLU A 52 5.93 9.17 20.76
N GLN A 53 7.02 8.55 20.28
CA GLN A 53 7.48 7.21 20.68
C GLN A 53 6.62 6.04 20.17
N SER A 54 5.63 6.29 19.32
CA SER A 54 4.89 5.28 18.58
C SER A 54 5.46 5.11 17.17
N TYR A 55 5.67 3.86 16.80
CA TYR A 55 6.11 3.44 15.47
C TYR A 55 4.89 3.02 14.64
N ALA A 56 4.68 3.64 13.48
CA ALA A 56 3.60 3.29 12.58
C ALA A 56 4.14 3.03 11.17
N VAL A 57 3.78 1.89 10.59
CA VAL A 57 4.06 1.62 9.17
C VAL A 57 3.03 2.36 8.33
N ASN A 58 3.46 2.99 7.24
CA ASN A 58 2.57 3.69 6.33
C ASN A 58 1.85 2.68 5.43
N PRO A 59 0.51 2.60 5.41
CA PRO A 59 -0.18 1.64 4.53
C PRO A 59 0.04 1.89 3.03
N LEU A 60 0.43 3.10 2.62
CA LEU A 60 0.77 3.39 1.22
C LEU A 60 2.07 2.73 0.75
N ASN A 61 2.91 2.25 1.68
CA ASN A 61 4.21 1.63 1.35
C ASN A 61 4.07 0.48 0.35
N GLY A 62 2.99 -0.29 0.45
CA GLY A 62 2.73 -1.44 -0.42
C GLY A 62 2.62 -1.06 -1.91
N PHE A 63 2.18 0.15 -2.24
CA PHE A 63 2.10 0.62 -3.63
C PHE A 63 3.46 0.82 -4.29
N PHE A 64 4.55 0.78 -3.52
CA PHE A 64 5.92 0.93 -4.01
C PHE A 64 6.71 -0.39 -3.96
N ALA A 65 6.07 -1.49 -3.56
CA ALA A 65 6.70 -2.79 -3.37
C ALA A 65 6.91 -3.56 -4.68
N SER A 66 6.20 -3.19 -5.75
CA SER A 66 6.30 -3.75 -7.10
C SER A 66 6.09 -2.65 -8.14
N TYR A 67 6.53 -2.88 -9.37
CA TYR A 67 6.28 -1.97 -10.50
C TYR A 67 5.11 -2.47 -11.34
N TYR A 68 4.25 -1.56 -11.80
CA TYR A 68 3.05 -1.84 -12.57
C TYR A 68 2.67 -0.65 -13.46
N ASP A 69 2.31 -0.93 -14.71
CA ASP A 69 1.84 0.06 -15.69
C ASP A 69 0.34 0.37 -15.53
N ASP A 70 -0.43 -0.63 -15.12
CA ASP A 70 -1.81 -0.51 -14.66
C ASP A 70 -1.89 -1.07 -13.24
N VAL A 71 -2.59 -0.39 -12.33
CA VAL A 71 -2.79 -0.88 -10.96
C VAL A 71 -3.43 -2.27 -10.90
N LYS A 72 -4.17 -2.66 -11.93
CA LYS A 72 -4.71 -4.02 -12.04
C LYS A 72 -3.61 -5.08 -12.06
N ASP A 73 -2.40 -4.73 -12.50
CA ASP A 73 -1.24 -5.62 -12.56
C ASP A 73 -0.38 -5.59 -11.28
N ILE A 74 -0.86 -4.95 -10.20
CA ILE A 74 -0.09 -4.89 -8.95
C ILE A 74 0.03 -6.27 -8.29
N ASP A 75 1.26 -6.62 -7.90
CA ASP A 75 1.50 -7.78 -7.02
C ASP A 75 0.92 -7.52 -5.62
N LEU A 76 -0.24 -8.12 -5.34
CA LEU A 76 -0.92 -8.00 -4.06
C LEU A 76 -0.14 -8.65 -2.91
N GLY A 77 0.65 -9.70 -3.19
CA GLY A 77 1.51 -10.35 -2.19
C GLY A 77 2.60 -9.41 -1.71
N ALA A 78 3.30 -8.76 -2.65
CA ALA A 78 4.28 -7.71 -2.35
C ALA A 78 3.65 -6.52 -1.64
N PHE A 79 2.46 -6.08 -2.07
CA PHE A 79 1.72 -4.98 -1.44
C PHE A 79 1.41 -5.28 0.05
N LEU A 80 0.93 -6.49 0.36
CA LEU A 80 0.52 -6.84 1.73
C LEU A 80 1.69 -7.23 2.64
N ARG A 81 2.86 -7.56 2.11
CA ARG A 81 4.01 -8.12 2.87
C ARG A 81 4.35 -7.34 4.14
N TYR A 82 4.43 -6.01 4.04
CA TYR A 82 4.71 -5.11 5.17
C TYR A 82 3.53 -4.16 5.45
N SER A 83 2.32 -4.53 5.04
CA SER A 83 1.16 -3.68 5.21
C SER A 83 0.65 -3.71 6.65
N PRO A 84 0.36 -2.55 7.27
CA PRO A 84 -0.26 -2.48 8.59
C PRO A 84 -1.77 -2.79 8.55
N LEU A 85 -2.34 -3.12 7.39
CA LEU A 85 -3.77 -3.47 7.27
C LEU A 85 -4.10 -4.81 7.92
N GLY A 86 -3.09 -5.66 8.12
CA GLY A 86 -3.24 -6.99 8.70
C GLY A 86 -3.04 -6.97 10.22
N VAL A 87 -3.40 -8.10 10.83
CA VAL A 87 -3.17 -8.37 12.25
C VAL A 87 -2.39 -9.68 12.40
N VAL A 88 -1.59 -9.77 13.46
CA VAL A 88 -1.02 -11.04 13.91
C VAL A 88 -2.01 -11.65 14.90
N PRO A 89 -2.71 -12.74 14.55
CA PRO A 89 -3.72 -13.31 15.43
C PRO A 89 -3.06 -14.11 16.55
N GLU A 90 -3.63 -14.05 17.75
CA GLU A 90 -3.20 -14.88 18.90
C GLU A 90 -3.58 -16.36 18.71
N GLU A 91 -4.71 -16.61 18.02
CA GLU A 91 -5.21 -17.94 17.67
C GLU A 91 -5.55 -18.01 16.18
N LEU A 92 -5.34 -19.17 15.57
CA LEU A 92 -5.61 -19.39 14.14
C LEU A 92 -6.40 -20.68 13.89
N PRO A 93 -7.73 -20.68 14.10
CA PRO A 93 -8.58 -21.87 13.91
C PRO A 93 -8.45 -22.52 12.54
N GLU A 94 -8.20 -21.71 11.50
CA GLU A 94 -8.04 -22.11 10.12
C GLU A 94 -6.65 -22.68 9.75
N ILE A 95 -5.70 -22.79 10.70
CA ILE A 95 -4.31 -23.19 10.42
C ILE A 95 -4.21 -24.56 9.72
N LYS A 96 -5.09 -25.51 10.04
CA LYS A 96 -5.13 -26.83 9.39
C LYS A 96 -5.58 -26.78 7.93
N THR A 97 -6.34 -25.76 7.57
CA THR A 97 -6.74 -25.50 6.18
C THR A 97 -5.60 -24.79 5.46
N LEU A 98 -4.98 -23.79 6.10
CA LEU A 98 -3.82 -23.09 5.57
C LEU A 98 -2.65 -24.02 5.30
N SER A 99 -2.35 -24.95 6.22
CA SER A 99 -1.20 -25.86 6.11
C SER A 99 -1.25 -26.83 4.93
N LYS A 100 -2.43 -26.97 4.31
CA LYS A 100 -2.65 -27.81 3.13
C LYS A 100 -2.65 -27.01 1.83
N HIS A 101 -2.62 -25.69 1.91
CA HIS A 101 -2.65 -24.83 0.74
C HIS A 101 -1.30 -24.91 -0.03
N PRO A 102 -1.29 -24.90 -1.37
CA PRO A 102 -0.05 -25.04 -2.16
C PRO A 102 1.03 -24.01 -1.85
N ASN A 103 0.62 -22.78 -1.48
CA ASN A 103 1.53 -21.69 -1.11
C ASN A 103 1.97 -21.72 0.37
N TRP A 104 1.62 -22.75 1.14
CA TRP A 104 2.07 -22.90 2.53
C TRP A 104 3.55 -23.28 2.58
N PRO A 105 4.42 -22.46 3.18
CA PRO A 105 5.87 -22.65 3.06
C PRO A 105 6.48 -23.55 4.15
N PHE A 106 5.69 -24.10 5.08
CA PHE A 106 6.20 -24.78 6.29
C PHE A 106 6.03 -26.29 6.30
N GLU A 107 6.14 -26.94 5.14
CA GLU A 107 6.09 -28.42 4.99
C GLU A 107 4.86 -29.08 5.66
N GLY A 108 3.74 -28.34 5.74
CA GLY A 108 2.50 -28.80 6.34
C GLY A 108 2.42 -28.71 7.87
N GLU A 109 3.41 -28.11 8.56
CA GLU A 109 3.30 -27.78 9.99
C GLU A 109 2.03 -26.96 10.25
N ASP A 110 1.21 -27.40 11.19
CA ASP A 110 -0.12 -26.86 11.48
C ASP A 110 -0.28 -26.44 12.95
N ASN A 111 0.79 -26.51 13.72
CA ASN A 111 0.85 -25.96 15.06
C ASN A 111 1.43 -24.54 15.03
N LEU A 112 0.60 -23.55 15.36
CA LEU A 112 0.96 -22.13 15.36
C LEU A 112 2.22 -21.84 16.20
N SER A 113 2.41 -22.54 17.33
CA SER A 113 3.57 -22.34 18.20
C SER A 113 4.88 -22.91 17.66
N ASN A 114 4.82 -23.79 16.65
CA ASN A 114 6.00 -24.39 16.01
C ASN A 114 6.47 -23.59 14.79
N LEU A 115 5.68 -22.62 14.32
CA LEU A 115 6.00 -21.89 13.11
C LEU A 115 7.20 -20.94 13.32
N PRO A 116 8.12 -20.87 12.34
CA PRO A 116 9.34 -20.07 12.48
C PRO A 116 9.08 -18.56 12.37
N VAL A 117 7.90 -18.16 11.89
CA VAL A 117 7.53 -16.77 11.61
C VAL A 117 6.08 -16.49 12.02
N LEU A 118 5.77 -15.22 12.22
CA LEU A 118 4.40 -14.77 12.46
C LEU A 118 3.55 -14.91 11.19
N ILE A 119 2.26 -15.20 11.39
CA ILE A 119 1.24 -15.18 10.34
C ILE A 119 0.50 -13.85 10.44
N HIS A 120 0.40 -13.15 9.31
CA HIS A 120 -0.41 -11.94 9.22
C HIS A 120 -1.71 -12.26 8.51
N LYS A 121 -2.85 -11.88 9.11
CA LYS A 121 -4.19 -12.06 8.56
C LYS A 121 -4.76 -10.71 8.12
N PHE A 122 -5.23 -10.64 6.88
CA PHE A 122 -5.85 -9.45 6.30
C PHE A 122 -7.28 -9.79 5.89
N LYS A 123 -8.29 -9.11 6.47
CA LYS A 123 -9.67 -9.24 5.97
C LYS A 123 -9.74 -8.66 4.56
N ARG A 124 -10.33 -9.39 3.61
CA ARG A 124 -10.47 -8.92 2.22
C ARG A 124 -11.18 -7.57 2.17
N GLU A 125 -12.22 -7.38 2.97
CA GLU A 125 -12.95 -6.10 3.08
C GLU A 125 -12.04 -4.90 3.39
N LEU A 126 -11.06 -5.05 4.29
CA LEU A 126 -10.13 -3.97 4.64
C LEU A 126 -9.20 -3.64 3.47
N VAL A 127 -8.72 -4.67 2.77
CA VAL A 127 -7.90 -4.51 1.58
C VAL A 127 -8.73 -3.87 0.45
N GLN A 128 -9.98 -4.29 0.28
CA GLN A 128 -10.92 -3.77 -0.71
C GLN A 128 -11.21 -2.29 -0.46
N ASN A 129 -11.56 -1.91 0.77
CA ASN A 129 -11.82 -0.51 1.12
C ASN A 129 -10.61 0.38 0.84
N PHE A 130 -9.39 -0.14 1.09
CA PHE A 130 -8.16 0.57 0.79
C PHE A 130 -7.96 0.75 -0.73
N PHE A 131 -8.12 -0.31 -1.52
CA PHE A 131 -8.01 -0.24 -2.98
C PHE A 131 -9.07 0.69 -3.59
N SER A 132 -10.33 0.62 -3.14
CA SER A 132 -11.37 1.54 -3.60
C SER A 132 -11.03 3.00 -3.30
N ALA A 133 -10.46 3.29 -2.13
CA ALA A 133 -10.11 4.65 -1.72
C ALA A 133 -8.97 5.27 -2.55
N TYR A 134 -7.90 4.49 -2.84
CA TYR A 134 -6.69 5.03 -3.49
C TYR A 134 -6.61 4.74 -4.99
N LYS A 135 -7.35 3.76 -5.47
CA LYS A 135 -7.24 3.23 -6.83
C LYS A 135 -8.56 3.25 -7.60
N GLY A 136 -9.70 3.34 -6.92
CA GLY A 136 -11.01 3.35 -7.56
C GLY A 136 -11.42 2.01 -8.19
N ILE A 137 -10.75 0.91 -7.83
CA ILE A 137 -11.01 -0.43 -8.38
C ILE A 137 -11.49 -1.43 -7.32
N ASN A 138 -12.08 -2.53 -7.79
CA ASN A 138 -12.36 -3.72 -7.00
C ASN A 138 -11.17 -4.68 -7.04
N LEU A 139 -10.97 -5.46 -5.97
CA LEU A 139 -9.91 -6.47 -5.92
C LEU A 139 -10.12 -7.60 -6.94
N ASP A 140 -11.37 -7.83 -7.38
CA ASP A 140 -11.69 -8.77 -8.46
C ASP A 140 -11.22 -8.30 -9.85
N GLU A 141 -10.80 -7.04 -9.97
CA GLU A 141 -10.24 -6.48 -11.21
C GLU A 141 -8.72 -6.66 -11.30
N LEU A 142 -8.07 -7.16 -10.25
CA LEU A 142 -6.64 -7.45 -10.27
C LEU A 142 -6.34 -8.63 -11.17
N SER A 143 -5.26 -8.56 -11.93
CA SER A 143 -4.69 -9.73 -12.59
C SER A 143 -4.21 -10.70 -11.51
N GLU A 144 -4.63 -11.97 -11.58
CA GLU A 144 -4.21 -13.01 -10.63
C GLU A 144 -2.73 -13.44 -10.80
N THR A 145 -1.88 -12.58 -11.36
CA THR A 145 -0.49 -12.91 -11.65
C THR A 145 0.38 -12.61 -10.44
N ASP A 146 0.86 -13.69 -9.82
CA ASP A 146 2.02 -13.72 -8.92
C ASP A 146 1.85 -13.00 -7.57
N PHE A 147 0.89 -13.45 -6.75
CA PHE A 147 0.76 -12.99 -5.36
C PHE A 147 1.79 -13.63 -4.41
N HIS A 148 3.06 -13.75 -4.78
CA HIS A 148 4.18 -14.27 -3.96
C HIS A 148 3.83 -14.78 -2.55
N PHE A 149 3.59 -16.09 -2.41
CA PHE A 149 3.30 -16.77 -1.13
C PHE A 149 2.08 -16.27 -0.33
N LEU A 150 1.27 -15.38 -0.90
CA LEU A 150 -0.01 -14.97 -0.35
C LEU A 150 -1.00 -16.14 -0.49
N ILE A 151 -1.76 -16.37 0.56
CA ILE A 151 -2.86 -17.33 0.57
C ILE A 151 -4.15 -16.57 0.73
N TYR A 152 -5.12 -16.80 -0.15
CA TYR A 152 -6.50 -16.35 0.04
C TYR A 152 -7.35 -17.54 0.46
N LEU A 153 -8.05 -17.43 1.59
CA LEU A 153 -9.04 -18.41 2.03
C LEU A 153 -10.44 -17.83 1.87
N GLU A 154 -11.15 -18.29 0.83
CA GLU A 154 -12.51 -17.87 0.50
C GLU A 154 -13.51 -18.14 1.65
N SER A 155 -13.35 -19.25 2.38
CA SER A 155 -14.27 -19.65 3.46
C SER A 155 -14.36 -18.68 4.64
N ILE A 156 -13.38 -17.78 4.77
CA ILE A 156 -13.26 -16.79 5.84
C ILE A 156 -12.95 -15.39 5.30
N ASP A 157 -12.95 -15.26 3.98
CA ASP A 157 -12.70 -14.04 3.22
C ASP A 157 -11.47 -13.24 3.69
N ALA A 158 -10.32 -13.91 3.75
CA ALA A 158 -9.08 -13.32 4.26
C ALA A 158 -7.83 -13.79 3.52
N TYR A 159 -6.84 -12.89 3.48
CA TYR A 159 -5.49 -13.16 3.00
C TYR A 159 -4.52 -13.45 4.14
N TYR A 160 -3.47 -14.21 3.83
CA TYR A 160 -2.42 -14.59 4.76
C TYR A 160 -1.04 -14.43 4.13
N ASN A 161 -0.11 -13.83 4.86
CA ASN A 161 1.30 -13.82 4.52
C ASN A 161 2.18 -14.20 5.74
N PHE A 162 3.45 -14.43 5.47
CA PHE A 162 4.39 -15.10 6.38
C PHE A 162 5.69 -14.31 6.55
N THR A 163 5.58 -13.10 7.08
CA THR A 163 6.69 -12.14 7.12
C THR A 163 7.27 -12.01 8.53
N SER A 164 8.58 -12.27 8.68
CA SER A 164 9.34 -12.10 9.93
C SER A 164 10.39 -11.00 9.90
N ASP A 165 10.70 -10.48 8.71
CA ASP A 165 11.62 -9.37 8.52
C ASP A 165 10.88 -8.04 8.44
N PHE A 166 11.63 -6.95 8.27
CA PHE A 166 11.05 -5.62 8.13
C PHE A 166 11.76 -4.85 7.01
N GLY A 167 11.02 -4.56 5.93
CA GLY A 167 11.57 -3.91 4.74
C GLY A 167 10.53 -3.18 3.89
N PRO A 168 9.68 -2.31 4.47
CA PRO A 168 8.66 -1.58 3.72
C PRO A 168 9.26 -0.76 2.58
N ALA A 169 8.59 -0.77 1.44
CA ALA A 169 9.02 0.00 0.28
C ALA A 169 8.79 1.50 0.49
N SER A 170 9.53 2.32 -0.24
CA SER A 170 9.43 3.78 -0.11
C SER A 170 9.63 4.48 -1.42
N PHE A 171 8.94 5.61 -1.55
CA PHE A 171 9.06 6.54 -2.65
C PHE A 171 9.42 7.91 -2.13
N ARG A 172 10.45 8.52 -2.73
CA ARG A 172 10.89 9.88 -2.39
C ARG A 172 10.72 10.76 -3.62
N CYS A 173 9.82 11.73 -3.55
CA CYS A 173 9.52 12.61 -4.68
C CYS A 173 10.68 13.57 -4.95
N ALA A 174 11.05 13.72 -6.22
CA ALA A 174 12.06 14.66 -6.71
C ALA A 174 11.40 15.85 -7.41
N SER A 175 10.39 15.58 -8.23
CA SER A 175 9.66 16.58 -9.00
C SER A 175 8.26 16.08 -9.33
N ILE A 176 7.37 17.02 -9.64
CA ILE A 176 5.97 16.75 -9.94
C ILE A 176 5.61 17.51 -11.21
N PHE A 177 4.87 16.86 -12.11
CA PHE A 177 4.35 17.46 -13.33
C PHE A 177 2.86 17.17 -13.44
N VAL A 178 2.08 18.20 -13.74
CA VAL A 178 0.64 18.09 -13.97
C VAL A 178 0.36 18.36 -15.44
N GLU A 179 -0.32 17.43 -16.10
CA GLU A 179 -0.69 17.51 -17.51
C GLU A 179 -2.10 16.97 -17.70
N GLY A 180 -3.03 17.81 -18.15
CA GLY A 180 -4.43 17.43 -18.28
C GLY A 180 -5.00 16.96 -16.94
N ASN A 181 -5.50 15.72 -16.88
CA ASN A 181 -6.00 15.08 -15.67
C ASN A 181 -4.94 14.23 -14.93
N THR A 182 -3.68 14.27 -15.34
CA THR A 182 -2.62 13.39 -14.84
C THR A 182 -1.59 14.17 -14.02
N ILE A 183 -1.20 13.61 -12.88
CA ILE A 183 -0.10 14.08 -12.03
C ILE A 183 0.99 13.01 -12.05
N ARG A 184 2.18 13.35 -12.53
CA ARG A 184 3.36 12.46 -12.54
C ARG A 184 4.36 12.91 -11.50
N LEU A 185 4.76 12.01 -10.63
CA LEU A 185 5.78 12.23 -9.61
C LEU A 185 7.02 11.42 -9.97
N TYR A 186 8.16 12.08 -10.10
CA TYR A 186 9.42 11.44 -10.42
C TYR A 186 10.21 11.23 -9.13
N GLY A 187 10.69 10.01 -8.92
CA GLY A 187 11.35 9.59 -7.67
C GLY A 187 12.86 9.84 -7.67
N GLN A 188 13.43 10.05 -6.48
CA GLN A 188 14.88 10.13 -6.25
C GLN A 188 15.48 8.73 -6.06
N ARG A 189 15.77 7.97 -7.13
CA ARG A 189 16.50 6.68 -7.05
C ARG A 189 17.25 6.35 -8.35
N LYS A 190 18.16 5.36 -8.31
CA LYS A 190 18.99 4.91 -9.44
C LYS A 190 18.20 4.49 -10.70
N VAL A 191 16.92 4.18 -10.57
CA VAL A 191 16.02 3.74 -11.65
C VAL A 191 14.89 4.75 -11.93
N ASP A 192 14.98 5.96 -11.36
CA ASP A 192 14.05 7.09 -11.59
C ASP A 192 12.57 6.68 -11.70
N PRO A 193 11.99 6.09 -10.64
CA PRO A 193 10.64 5.56 -10.73
C PRO A 193 9.61 6.68 -10.87
N VAL A 194 8.52 6.42 -11.58
CA VAL A 194 7.43 7.37 -11.83
C VAL A 194 6.15 6.86 -11.21
N LEU A 195 5.56 7.64 -10.30
CA LEU A 195 4.23 7.42 -9.77
C LEU A 195 3.24 8.27 -10.56
N THR A 196 2.21 7.64 -11.13
CA THR A 196 1.16 8.35 -11.87
C THR A 196 -0.13 8.36 -11.07
N ILE A 197 -0.72 9.54 -10.92
CA ILE A 197 -2.01 9.77 -10.29
C ILE A 197 -2.94 10.42 -11.30
N VAL A 198 -4.15 9.91 -11.44
CA VAL A 198 -5.16 10.40 -12.38
C VAL A 198 -6.32 11.01 -11.61
N LYS A 199 -6.80 12.15 -12.10
CA LYS A 199 -8.00 12.82 -11.62
C LYS A 199 -9.21 12.34 -12.41
N GLU A 200 -10.20 11.81 -11.71
CA GLU A 200 -11.49 11.39 -12.28
C GLU A 200 -12.63 11.81 -11.35
N ASN A 201 -13.66 12.48 -11.87
CA ASN A 201 -14.84 12.89 -11.09
C ASN A 201 -14.49 13.61 -9.76
N ASN A 202 -13.49 14.50 -9.79
CA ASN A 202 -12.92 15.21 -8.63
C ASN A 202 -12.26 14.33 -7.55
N HIS A 203 -12.02 13.06 -7.86
CA HIS A 203 -11.21 12.17 -7.05
C HIS A 203 -9.87 11.93 -7.73
N TYR A 204 -8.88 11.50 -6.95
CA TYR A 204 -7.54 11.23 -7.43
C TYR A 204 -7.19 9.78 -7.14
N TYR A 205 -6.68 9.06 -8.12
CA TYR A 205 -6.37 7.63 -8.01
C TYR A 205 -4.96 7.34 -8.49
N ILE A 206 -4.23 6.48 -7.77
CA ILE A 206 -2.91 6.05 -8.22
C ILE A 206 -3.10 5.07 -9.38
N GLN A 207 -2.67 5.42 -10.58
CA GLN A 207 -2.83 4.59 -11.77
C GLN A 207 -1.66 3.62 -11.96
N SER A 208 -0.43 4.10 -11.81
CA SER A 208 0.77 3.31 -12.12
C SER A 208 1.94 3.67 -11.20
N TYR A 209 2.88 2.75 -11.06
CA TYR A 209 4.19 2.98 -10.46
C TYR A 209 5.21 2.16 -11.23
N ASN A 210 6.02 2.78 -12.08
CA ASN A 210 6.93 2.08 -12.98
C ASN A 210 8.31 2.74 -13.04
N VAL A 211 9.22 2.13 -13.80
CA VAL A 211 10.54 2.68 -14.12
C VAL A 211 10.62 2.85 -15.64
N ASN A 212 11.23 3.94 -16.08
CA ASN A 212 11.52 4.16 -17.50
C ASN A 212 12.73 3.36 -17.98
#